data_AF-V2YG07-F1
#
_entry.id   AF-V2YG07-F1
#
_cell.length_a   1.000
_cell.length_b   1.000
_cell.length_c   1.000
_cell.angle_alpha   90.00
_cell.angle_beta   90.00
_cell.angle_gamma   90.00
#
_symmetry.space_group_name_H-M   'P 1'
#
loop_
_entity.id
_entity.type
_entity.pdbx_description
1 polymer ?
#
loop_
_entity_poly.entity_id
_entity_poly.type
_entity_poly.pdbx_seq_one_letter_code
_entity_poly.pdbx_strand_id
1 'polypeptide(L)'
;MKCSFDFYSDVHSEEDLGRLYIQDLGAAQVPEHLIDYIDYEAYGRDARINEGGHFAPGGYVQGGHSFTEHYHGLEDIPDGHRVFSMPKVPIREQMAAYQEMANRASQTTERPAPKADREER
;
A
#
# COMPACT_ATOMS: atom_id res chain seq x y z
N MET A 1 -8.36 -20.34 6.45
CA MET A 1 -6.90 -20.54 6.33
C MET A 1 -6.28 -19.15 6.24
N LYS A 2 -5.54 -18.68 7.25
CA LYS A 2 -4.86 -17.37 7.16
C LYS A 2 -3.69 -17.54 6.20
N CYS A 3 -3.68 -16.80 5.08
CA CYS A 3 -2.46 -16.63 4.31
C CYS A 3 -1.50 -15.82 5.18
N SER A 4 -0.43 -16.45 5.65
CA SER A 4 0.68 -15.78 6.30
C SER A 4 1.71 -15.46 5.23
N PHE A 5 2.16 -14.22 5.22
CA PHE A 5 3.27 -13.77 4.39
C PHE A 5 4.21 -12.92 5.23
N ASP A 6 5.48 -12.96 4.87
CA ASP A 6 6.54 -12.13 5.41
C ASP A 6 7.05 -11.23 4.28
N PHE A 7 7.31 -9.96 4.59
CA PHE A 7 7.74 -8.97 3.62
C PHE A 7 8.98 -8.24 4.11
N TYR A 8 9.98 -8.19 3.23
CA TYR A 8 11.28 -7.60 3.48
C TYR A 8 11.54 -6.48 2.46
N SER A 9 11.34 -5.23 2.88
CA SER A 9 11.45 -4.06 2.00
C SER A 9 12.87 -3.84 1.46
N ASP A 10 13.87 -4.22 2.25
CA ASP A 10 15.27 -3.87 1.97
C ASP A 10 15.97 -4.92 1.09
N VAL A 11 15.24 -5.97 0.72
CA VAL A 11 15.76 -7.09 -0.05
C VAL A 11 15.34 -6.94 -1.51
N HIS A 12 16.31 -6.67 -2.38
CA HIS A 12 16.09 -6.45 -3.81
C HIS A 12 16.84 -7.44 -4.70
N SER A 13 17.72 -8.26 -4.13
CA SER A 13 18.50 -9.26 -4.83
C SER A 13 18.62 -10.56 -4.03
N GLU A 14 19.12 -11.60 -4.69
CA GLU A 14 19.40 -12.89 -4.05
C GLU A 14 20.56 -12.79 -3.05
N GLU A 15 21.54 -11.90 -3.30
CA GLU A 15 22.59 -11.60 -2.33
C GLU A 15 22.01 -10.97 -1.05
N ASP A 16 21.15 -9.96 -1.17
CA ASP A 16 20.51 -9.30 -0.03
C ASP A 16 19.72 -10.32 0.81
N LEU A 17 19.00 -11.22 0.13
CA LEU A 17 18.24 -12.29 0.78
C LEU A 17 19.15 -13.27 1.52
N GLY A 18 20.27 -13.65 0.91
CA GLY A 18 21.26 -14.52 1.55
C GLY A 18 21.89 -13.88 2.79
N ARG A 19 22.20 -12.58 2.73
CA ARG A 19 22.72 -11.81 3.87
C ARG A 19 21.69 -11.71 4.98
N LEU A 20 20.44 -11.37 4.66
CA LEU A 20 19.33 -11.33 5.62
C LEU A 20 19.22 -12.67 6.36
N TYR A 21 19.19 -13.80 5.65
CA TYR A 21 19.04 -15.10 6.29
C TYR A 21 20.22 -15.50 7.18
N ILE A 22 21.44 -15.30 6.71
CA ILE A 22 22.64 -15.78 7.42
C ILE A 22 23.05 -14.82 8.54
N GLN A 23 23.04 -13.51 8.28
CA GLN A 23 23.56 -12.49 9.19
C GLN A 23 22.50 -11.98 10.16
N ASP A 24 21.29 -11.68 9.68
CA ASP A 24 20.26 -11.03 10.51
C ASP A 24 19.33 -12.05 11.18
N LEU A 25 18.91 -13.08 10.44
CA LEU A 25 17.99 -14.12 10.94
C LEU A 25 18.73 -15.31 11.55
N GLY A 26 20.05 -15.39 11.39
CA GLY A 26 20.88 -16.44 11.99
C GLY A 26 20.54 -17.86 11.52
N ALA A 27 20.12 -18.02 10.25
CA ALA A 27 19.74 -19.32 9.68
C ALA A 27 20.88 -20.35 9.73
N ALA A 28 22.13 -19.89 9.76
CA ALA A 28 23.31 -20.73 9.99
C ALA A 28 24.33 -20.00 10.89
N GLN A 29 24.91 -20.71 11.85
CA GLN A 29 26.01 -20.16 12.65
C GLN A 29 27.32 -20.23 11.85
N VAL A 30 27.71 -19.08 11.31
CA VAL A 30 28.94 -18.93 10.52
C VAL A 30 30.03 -18.32 11.40
N PRO A 31 31.21 -18.95 11.52
CA PRO A 31 32.36 -18.34 12.18
C PRO A 31 32.74 -17.01 11.53
N GLU A 32 33.09 -16.00 12.34
CA GLU A 32 33.32 -14.62 11.86
C GLU A 32 34.38 -14.53 10.74
N HIS A 33 35.43 -15.35 10.81
CA HIS A 33 36.49 -15.41 9.81
C HIS A 33 36.06 -16.05 8.47
N LEU A 34 34.88 -16.65 8.39
CA LEU A 34 34.33 -17.27 7.16
C LEU A 34 33.20 -16.46 6.53
N ILE A 35 32.70 -15.41 7.20
CA ILE A 35 31.57 -14.58 6.73
C ILE A 35 31.85 -14.04 5.32
N ASP A 36 33.06 -13.51 5.09
CA ASP A 36 33.45 -12.92 3.81
C ASP A 36 33.70 -13.93 2.69
N TYR A 37 33.66 -15.23 2.98
CA TYR A 37 33.88 -16.30 2.01
C TYR A 37 32.60 -17.02 1.59
N ILE A 38 31.45 -16.61 2.12
CA ILE A 38 30.15 -17.17 1.76
C ILE A 38 29.64 -16.54 0.47
N ASP A 39 29.16 -17.40 -0.43
CA ASP A 39 28.37 -16.99 -1.58
C ASP A 39 26.91 -16.77 -1.14
N TYR A 40 26.61 -15.53 -0.77
CA TYR A 40 25.27 -15.14 -0.31
C TYR A 40 24.22 -15.19 -1.44
N GLU A 41 24.62 -14.88 -2.67
CA GLU A 41 23.73 -14.92 -3.83
C GLU A 41 23.23 -16.35 -4.08
N ALA A 42 24.15 -17.33 -4.07
CA ALA A 42 23.80 -18.73 -4.22
C ALA A 42 22.83 -19.21 -3.13
N TYR A 43 23.11 -18.87 -1.87
CA TYR A 43 22.24 -19.24 -0.76
C TYR A 43 20.85 -18.60 -0.86
N GLY A 44 20.78 -17.29 -1.11
CA GLY A 44 19.51 -16.58 -1.21
C GLY A 44 18.67 -17.06 -2.39
N ARG A 45 19.29 -17.38 -3.52
CA ARG A 45 18.59 -17.98 -4.67
C ARG A 45 17.97 -19.33 -4.31
N ASP A 46 18.71 -20.19 -3.63
CA ASP A 46 18.21 -21.50 -3.22
C ASP A 46 17.10 -21.36 -2.17
N ALA A 47 17.25 -20.46 -1.19
CA ALA A 47 16.21 -20.14 -0.20
C ALA A 47 14.93 -19.66 -0.89
N ARG A 48 15.04 -18.72 -1.83
CA ARG A 48 13.90 -18.19 -2.60
C ARG A 48 13.12 -19.28 -3.33
N ILE A 49 13.84 -20.19 -3.99
CA ILE A 49 13.23 -21.30 -4.74
C ILE A 49 12.53 -22.27 -3.79
N ASN A 50 13.18 -22.64 -2.68
CA ASN A 50 12.65 -23.60 -1.72
C ASN A 50 11.41 -23.08 -0.99
N GLU A 51 11.37 -21.78 -0.72
CA GLU A 51 10.30 -21.12 0.03
C GLU A 51 9.19 -20.56 -0.87
N GLY A 52 9.39 -20.55 -2.19
CA GLY A 52 8.43 -20.00 -3.14
C GLY A 52 8.25 -18.49 -3.01
N GLY A 53 9.30 -17.78 -2.60
CA GLY A 53 9.26 -16.32 -2.48
C GLY A 53 9.47 -15.60 -3.82
N HIS A 54 9.13 -14.31 -3.85
CA HIS A 54 9.12 -13.49 -5.06
C HIS A 54 9.62 -12.07 -4.80
N PHE A 55 10.40 -11.52 -5.75
CA PHE A 55 10.82 -10.12 -5.73
C PHE A 55 9.73 -9.22 -6.32
N ALA A 56 9.19 -8.31 -5.52
CA ALA A 56 8.27 -7.27 -5.93
C ALA A 56 9.02 -5.92 -6.05
N PRO A 57 8.46 -4.91 -6.76
CA PRO A 57 9.09 -3.59 -6.87
C PRO A 57 9.42 -2.90 -5.53
N GLY A 58 8.76 -3.31 -4.44
CA GLY A 58 8.98 -2.76 -3.10
C GLY A 58 9.86 -3.60 -2.17
N GLY A 59 10.35 -4.76 -2.61
CA GLY A 59 11.11 -5.69 -1.76
C GLY A 59 10.83 -7.16 -2.05
N TYR A 60 11.21 -8.03 -1.13
CA TYR A 60 11.02 -9.47 -1.23
C TYR A 60 9.83 -9.93 -0.40
N VAL A 61 8.97 -10.75 -1.00
CA VAL A 61 7.82 -11.37 -0.32
C VAL A 61 8.06 -12.87 -0.22
N GLN A 62 7.95 -13.39 0.99
CA GLN A 62 7.90 -14.81 1.30
C GLN A 62 6.48 -15.16 1.74
N GLY A 63 5.89 -16.26 1.26
CA GLY A 63 4.54 -16.61 1.72
C GLY A 63 4.11 -18.02 1.41
N GLY A 64 3.05 -18.44 2.11
CA GLY A 64 2.52 -19.79 2.04
C GLY A 64 1.91 -20.13 0.68
N HIS A 65 2.63 -20.91 -0.11
CA HIS A 65 2.26 -21.75 -1.27
C HIS A 65 1.42 -21.15 -2.42
N SER A 66 0.73 -20.02 -2.29
CA SER A 66 -0.03 -19.43 -3.39
C SER A 66 -0.27 -17.93 -3.20
N PHE A 67 0.59 -17.09 -3.77
CA PHE A 67 0.20 -15.73 -4.12
C PHE A 67 -0.62 -15.79 -5.41
N THR A 68 -1.93 -15.60 -5.28
CA THR A 68 -2.81 -15.42 -6.44
C THR A 68 -2.98 -13.93 -6.65
N GLU A 69 -2.41 -13.40 -7.74
CA GLU A 69 -2.73 -12.05 -8.18
C GLU A 69 -4.18 -12.04 -8.66
N HIS A 70 -5.06 -11.40 -7.88
CA HIS A 70 -6.49 -11.33 -8.20
C HIS A 70 -6.84 -10.15 -9.11
N TYR A 71 -6.05 -9.06 -9.04
CA TYR A 71 -6.32 -7.84 -9.77
C TYR A 71 -5.01 -7.24 -10.29
N HIS A 72 -4.93 -7.05 -11.61
CA HIS A 72 -3.82 -6.36 -12.26
C HIS A 72 -4.23 -4.97 -12.77
N GLY A 73 -3.77 -3.91 -12.10
CA GLY A 73 -4.06 -2.53 -12.50
C GLY A 73 -5.52 -2.08 -12.25
N LEU A 74 -5.93 -0.96 -12.85
CA LEU A 74 -7.25 -0.35 -12.63
C LEU A 74 -8.41 -1.00 -13.39
N GLU A 75 -8.09 -1.79 -14.42
CA GLU A 75 -9.09 -2.40 -15.31
C GLU A 75 -9.65 -3.70 -14.72
N ASP A 76 -8.84 -4.42 -13.96
CA ASP A 76 -9.21 -5.71 -13.36
C ASP A 76 -10.01 -5.55 -12.05
N ILE A 77 -10.05 -4.33 -11.48
CA ILE A 77 -10.79 -4.03 -10.25
C ILE A 77 -12.29 -4.08 -10.54
N PRO A 78 -13.07 -4.95 -9.86
CA PRO A 78 -14.52 -5.04 -10.07
C PRO A 78 -15.17 -3.69 -9.81
N ASP A 79 -16.19 -3.33 -10.60
CA ASP A 79 -16.83 -2.01 -10.54
C ASP A 79 -17.32 -1.63 -9.13
N GLY A 80 -17.76 -2.61 -8.32
CA GLY A 80 -18.16 -2.39 -6.92
C GLY A 80 -17.04 -1.96 -5.97
N HIS A 81 -15.77 -2.22 -6.33
CA HIS A 81 -14.58 -1.85 -5.54
C HIS A 81 -13.90 -0.57 -6.06
N ARG A 82 -14.41 0.03 -7.15
CA ARG A 82 -13.87 1.26 -7.74
C ARG A 82 -14.40 2.49 -6.99
N VAL A 83 -13.84 2.75 -5.81
CA VAL A 83 -14.26 3.84 -4.90
C VAL A 83 -14.00 5.23 -5.48
N PHE A 84 -13.05 5.35 -6.43
CA PHE A 84 -12.72 6.57 -7.17
C PHE A 84 -13.12 6.49 -8.64
N SER A 85 -14.24 5.84 -8.95
CA SER A 85 -14.80 5.93 -10.30
C SER A 85 -15.05 7.39 -10.65
N MET A 86 -14.53 7.83 -11.79
CA MET A 86 -14.71 9.18 -12.27
C MET A 86 -16.22 9.43 -12.36
N PRO A 87 -16.74 10.50 -11.73
CA PRO A 87 -18.17 10.78 -11.79
C PRO A 87 -18.62 10.82 -13.25
N LYS A 88 -19.68 10.06 -13.56
CA LYS A 88 -20.13 9.76 -14.94
C LYS A 88 -20.49 11.01 -15.75
N VAL A 89 -20.76 12.13 -15.05
CA VAL A 89 -21.08 13.43 -15.63
C VAL A 89 -19.78 14.20 -15.92
N PRO A 90 -19.69 14.94 -17.04
CA PRO A 90 -18.53 15.77 -17.32
C PRO A 90 -18.30 16.79 -16.18
N ILE A 91 -17.03 17.10 -15.89
CA ILE A 91 -16.60 17.99 -14.79
C ILE A 91 -17.38 19.32 -14.80
N ARG A 92 -17.69 19.85 -15.98
CA ARG A 92 -18.45 21.09 -16.16
C ARG A 92 -19.86 21.04 -15.56
N GLU A 93 -20.58 19.95 -15.77
CA GLU A 93 -21.94 19.79 -15.25
C GLU A 93 -21.94 19.59 -13.73
N GLN A 94 -20.94 18.90 -13.20
CA GLN A 94 -20.78 18.79 -11.75
C GLN A 94 -20.52 20.15 -11.13
N MET A 95 -19.55 20.90 -11.64
CA MET A 95 -19.24 22.24 -11.12
C MET A 95 -20.46 23.16 -11.18
N ALA A 96 -21.28 23.05 -12.24
CA ALA A 96 -22.54 23.77 -12.35
C ALA A 96 -23.54 23.32 -11.26
N ALA A 97 -23.72 22.02 -11.05
CA ALA A 97 -24.59 21.49 -10.00
C ALA A 97 -24.13 21.91 -8.59
N TYR A 98 -22.80 21.89 -8.32
CA TYR A 98 -22.19 22.39 -7.08
C TYR A 98 -22.43 23.89 -6.87
N GLN A 99 -22.29 24.69 -7.92
CA GLN A 99 -22.58 26.12 -7.87
C GLN A 99 -24.07 26.39 -7.60
N GLU A 100 -24.97 25.69 -8.29
CA GLU A 100 -26.42 25.79 -8.10
C GLU A 100 -26.83 25.48 -6.65
N MET A 101 -26.31 24.40 -6.06
CA MET A 101 -26.64 24.06 -4.67
C MET A 101 -26.02 25.02 -3.64
N ALA A 102 -24.82 25.55 -3.89
CA ALA A 102 -24.23 26.61 -3.07
C ALA A 102 -25.03 27.93 -3.15
N ASN A 103 -25.49 28.30 -4.34
CA ASN A 103 -26.34 29.48 -4.57
C ASN A 103 -27.71 29.32 -3.89
N ARG A 104 -28.31 28.14 -3.95
CA ARG A 104 -29.57 27.86 -3.27
C ARG A 104 -29.44 27.89 -1.74
N ALA A 105 -28.34 27.36 -1.20
CA ALA A 105 -28.06 27.37 0.23
C ALA A 105 -27.80 28.79 0.78
N SER A 106 -27.14 29.64 0.00
CA SER A 106 -26.95 31.06 0.36
C SER A 106 -28.25 31.86 0.36
N GLN A 107 -29.16 31.59 -0.59
CA GLN A 107 -30.50 32.22 -0.61
C GLN A 107 -31.40 31.82 0.56
N THR A 108 -31.26 30.61 1.11
CA THR A 108 -32.03 30.18 2.29
C THR A 108 -31.47 30.65 3.63
N THR A 109 -30.30 31.31 3.65
CA THR A 109 -29.63 31.74 4.89
C THR A 109 -29.61 33.26 5.04
N GLU A 110 -30.78 33.91 4.96
CA GLU A 110 -31.01 35.16 5.68
C GLU A 110 -31.25 34.80 7.16
N ARG A 111 -30.20 34.35 7.87
CA ARG A 111 -30.26 34.18 9.33
C ARG A 111 -30.46 35.58 9.93
N PRO A 112 -31.55 35.86 10.68
CA PRO A 112 -31.70 37.16 11.31
C PRO A 112 -30.51 37.39 12.24
N ALA A 113 -29.89 38.57 12.11
CA ALA A 113 -28.72 38.95 12.90
C ALA A 113 -29.03 38.77 14.40
N PRO A 114 -28.11 38.18 15.19
CA PRO A 114 -28.32 38.07 16.62
C PRO A 114 -28.41 39.48 17.21
N LYS A 115 -29.52 39.78 17.90
CA LYS A 115 -29.67 41.05 18.60
C LYS A 115 -28.60 41.14 19.67
N ALA A 116 -27.73 42.14 19.56
CA ALA A 116 -26.76 42.49 20.59
C ALA A 116 -27.50 43.21 21.73
N ASP A 117 -28.16 42.45 22.60
CA ASP A 117 -28.58 42.99 23.89
C ASP A 117 -27.44 42.74 24.88
N ARG A 118 -26.55 43.74 24.98
CA ARG A 118 -25.55 43.82 26.03
C ARG A 118 -26.11 44.81 27.05
N GLU A 119 -26.74 44.30 28.10
CA GLU A 119 -27.11 45.10 29.27
C GLU A 119 -25.85 45.77 29.82
N GLU A 120 -25.85 47.10 29.79
CA GLU A 120 -24.91 47.93 30.54
C GLU A 120 -25.48 48.10 31.96
N ARG A 121 -25.14 47.18 32.87
CA ARG A 121 -24.90 47.48 34.30
C ARG A 121 -24.31 46.31 35.08
#